data_AF-A0A9W9W8M3-F1
#
_entry.id   AF-A0A9W9W8M3-F1
#
_cell.length_a   1.000
_cell.length_b   1.000
_cell.length_c   1.000
_cell.angle_alpha   90.00
_cell.angle_beta   90.00
_cell.angle_gamma   90.00
#
_symmetry.space_group_name_H-M   'P 1'
#
loop_
_entity.id
_entity.type
_entity.pdbx_description
1 polymer ?
#
loop_
_entity_poly.entity_id
_entity_poly.type
_entity_poly.pdbx_seq_one_letter_code
_entity_poly.pdbx_strand_id
1 'polypeptide(L)'
;MVGVVSRAPRCGRNFPWGGIVNVDEQHQSSHCWATTTTMQKVIQRTATARKQAQKKLFRAQKKDDLANRKDNIRMRRDYNKAILDSIKLARTSRWEDYRKGDLAPKRDSGLEATTFGAVDAALLHPPTIPKNQRRKHILFAAGDRVCVIRGRDQGKINEITQVNEESETVTIKDINTVDLKVPDWAKASMGIKSDVLAQALPVPMDDVRHVIALETGAEGSSVTRDHIVKHAYAGAPYLERAEYSKIPRYTRYISGLDIEIPWPVEENPNYKDGEYDTLRFEVDQETWVPSLDNSPFPSSVLDELRNKYSRFRKRHDPEYVREKVLEEYRKEYLASQSLFTPAIERKEAEIAKSKAAKLAKMDADGNMLLDSETSNFIDRFMQTSISEQPKKLSKRAKAKAKAQAEAQSQTA
;
A
#
# COMPACT_ATOMS: atom_id res chain seq x y z
N MET A 1 8.08 -50.81 -27.19
CA MET A 1 7.27 -49.71 -27.75
C MET A 1 7.47 -48.48 -26.88
N VAL A 2 7.97 -47.41 -27.50
CA VAL A 2 8.48 -46.21 -26.85
C VAL A 2 7.30 -45.31 -26.49
N GLY A 3 7.05 -45.14 -25.18
CA GLY A 3 6.02 -44.27 -24.63
C GLY A 3 6.59 -42.88 -24.35
N VAL A 4 6.13 -41.91 -25.13
CA VAL A 4 6.59 -40.53 -25.23
C VAL A 4 6.36 -39.76 -23.93
N VAL A 5 7.44 -39.19 -23.39
CA VAL A 5 7.41 -38.23 -22.27
C VAL A 5 6.96 -36.86 -22.79
N SER A 6 5.68 -36.55 -22.61
CA SER A 6 5.12 -35.22 -22.89
C SER A 6 5.48 -34.24 -21.76
N ARG A 7 6.50 -33.41 -22.01
CA ARG A 7 6.84 -32.25 -21.18
C ARG A 7 5.75 -31.19 -21.27
N ALA A 8 5.26 -30.74 -20.11
CA ALA A 8 4.37 -29.61 -19.96
C ALA A 8 5.01 -28.31 -20.49
N PRO A 9 4.22 -27.39 -21.11
CA PRO A 9 4.73 -26.11 -21.57
C PRO A 9 4.99 -25.18 -20.39
N ARG A 10 6.20 -24.62 -20.33
CA ARG A 10 6.50 -23.47 -19.48
C ARG A 10 5.65 -22.29 -19.96
N CYS A 11 4.66 -21.89 -19.16
CA CYS A 11 3.98 -20.62 -19.35
C CYS A 11 4.97 -19.47 -19.11
N GLY A 12 5.52 -18.94 -20.20
CA GLY A 12 6.20 -17.66 -20.21
C GLY A 12 5.18 -16.55 -19.94
N ARG A 13 5.32 -15.89 -18.79
CA ARG A 13 4.62 -14.62 -18.53
C ARG A 13 5.30 -13.54 -19.35
N ASN A 14 4.79 -13.29 -20.55
CA ASN A 14 4.99 -12.04 -21.25
C ASN A 14 4.12 -10.97 -20.56
N PHE A 15 4.72 -10.24 -19.63
CA PHE A 15 4.22 -8.92 -19.25
C PHE A 15 4.67 -7.93 -20.34
N PRO A 16 3.77 -7.14 -20.95
CA PRO A 16 4.19 -6.02 -21.77
C PRO A 16 4.70 -4.93 -20.82
N TRP A 17 6.02 -4.92 -20.62
CA TRP A 17 6.69 -3.70 -20.19
C TRP A 17 6.49 -2.68 -21.29
N GLY A 18 5.74 -1.63 -20.99
CA GLY A 18 5.60 -0.47 -21.86
C GLY A 18 6.99 0.01 -22.26
N GLY A 19 7.24 0.03 -23.56
CA GLY A 19 8.47 0.54 -24.15
C GLY A 19 8.65 2.00 -23.78
N ILE A 20 9.49 2.24 -22.78
CA ILE A 20 10.19 3.51 -22.64
C ILE A 20 11.25 3.47 -23.72
N VAL A 21 10.98 4.18 -24.81
CA VAL A 21 11.97 4.48 -25.84
C VAL A 21 13.06 5.29 -25.15
N ASN A 22 14.22 4.67 -24.90
CA ASN A 22 15.45 5.38 -24.61
C ASN A 22 15.87 6.09 -25.90
N VAL A 23 15.45 7.34 -26.04
CA VAL A 23 16.15 8.30 -26.87
C VAL A 23 17.35 8.73 -26.03
N ASP A 24 18.50 8.12 -26.31
CA ASP A 24 19.81 8.61 -25.87
C ASP A 24 20.09 9.93 -26.61
N GLU A 25 19.44 11.01 -26.17
CA GLU A 25 19.82 12.36 -26.50
C GLU A 25 20.80 12.83 -25.42
N GLN A 26 22.10 12.64 -25.71
CA GLN A 26 23.17 13.36 -25.03
C GLN A 26 23.05 14.85 -25.38
N HIS A 27 22.11 15.54 -24.74
CA HIS A 27 22.08 16.99 -24.73
C HIS A 27 23.08 17.51 -23.71
N GLN A 28 24.17 18.04 -24.27
CA GLN A 28 25.17 18.86 -23.62
C GLN A 28 24.48 19.88 -22.72
N SER A 29 24.73 19.74 -21.42
CA SER A 29 24.31 20.64 -20.36
C SER A 29 25.06 21.97 -20.43
N SER A 30 24.78 22.74 -21.48
CA SER A 30 25.03 24.17 -21.48
C SER A 30 23.84 24.86 -20.82
N HIS A 31 24.12 25.62 -19.76
CA HIS A 31 23.14 26.35 -18.97
C HIS A 31 22.39 27.38 -19.82
N CYS A 32 21.28 26.98 -20.44
CA CYS A 32 20.27 27.89 -20.96
C CYS A 32 19.10 27.88 -19.98
N TRP A 33 19.07 28.85 -19.06
CA TRP A 33 17.87 29.16 -18.31
C TRP A 33 16.84 29.75 -19.27
N ALA A 34 16.11 28.90 -19.99
CA ALA A 34 14.96 29.32 -20.76
C ALA A 34 14.04 30.12 -19.83
N THR A 35 13.68 31.32 -20.24
CA THR A 35 12.74 32.21 -19.58
C THR A 35 11.39 31.51 -19.50
N THR A 36 11.19 30.74 -18.44
CA THR A 36 9.88 30.12 -18.17
C THR A 36 8.86 31.22 -18.05
N THR A 37 7.77 31.08 -18.82
CA THR A 37 6.75 32.10 -18.88
C THR A 37 6.21 32.38 -17.47
N THR A 38 5.95 33.63 -17.14
CA THR A 38 5.55 34.08 -15.80
C THR A 38 4.38 33.28 -15.24
N MET A 39 3.46 32.85 -16.10
CA MET A 39 2.38 31.93 -15.77
C MET A 39 2.87 30.51 -15.43
N GLN A 40 3.84 29.97 -16.16
CA GLN A 40 4.51 28.71 -15.77
C GLN A 40 5.16 28.85 -14.39
N LYS A 41 5.76 30.01 -14.07
CA LYS A 41 6.31 30.25 -12.73
C LYS A 41 5.23 30.24 -11.63
N VAL A 42 4.03 30.79 -11.90
CA VAL A 42 2.89 30.70 -10.96
C VAL A 42 2.48 29.24 -10.74
N ILE A 43 2.35 28.45 -11.82
CA ILE A 43 2.04 27.02 -11.73
C ILE A 43 3.12 26.28 -10.93
N GLN A 44 4.40 26.53 -11.20
CA GLN A 44 5.52 25.96 -10.47
C GLN A 44 5.51 26.34 -8.98
N ARG A 45 5.15 27.58 -8.63
CA ARG A 45 4.96 27.98 -7.22
C ARG A 45 3.87 27.17 -6.54
N THR A 46 2.74 26.93 -7.21
CA THR A 46 1.68 26.09 -6.63
C THR A 46 2.11 24.64 -6.49
N ALA A 47 2.86 24.11 -7.47
CA ALA A 47 3.35 22.74 -7.47
C ALA A 47 4.40 22.52 -6.36
N THR A 48 5.35 23.45 -6.20
CA THR A 48 6.35 23.42 -5.13
C THR A 48 5.70 23.56 -3.75
N ALA A 49 4.70 24.43 -3.61
CA ALA A 49 3.91 24.55 -2.39
C ALA A 49 3.22 23.23 -2.01
N ARG A 50 2.61 22.53 -2.99
CA ARG A 50 1.97 21.23 -2.76
C ARG A 50 2.99 20.17 -2.34
N LYS A 51 4.14 20.09 -3.03
CA LYS A 51 5.22 19.18 -2.66
C LYS A 51 5.73 19.43 -1.25
N GLN A 52 5.86 20.69 -0.83
CA GLN A 52 6.25 21.06 0.54
C GLN A 52 5.21 20.61 1.57
N ALA A 53 3.92 20.87 1.31
CA ALA A 53 2.82 20.44 2.18
C ALA A 53 2.76 18.91 2.29
N GLN A 54 2.84 18.20 1.17
CA GLN A 54 2.90 16.73 1.12
C GLN A 54 4.11 16.18 1.88
N LYS A 55 5.29 16.80 1.74
CA LYS A 55 6.49 16.41 2.51
C LYS A 55 6.29 16.59 4.01
N LYS A 56 5.60 17.66 4.44
CA LYS A 56 5.27 17.89 5.85
C LYS A 56 4.27 16.86 6.36
N LEU A 57 3.21 16.58 5.59
CA LEU A 57 2.22 15.54 5.91
C LEU A 57 2.88 14.16 6.03
N PHE A 58 3.71 13.77 5.08
CA PHE A 58 4.44 12.50 5.12
C PHE A 58 5.38 12.40 6.32
N ARG A 59 6.02 13.50 6.72
CA ARG A 59 6.85 13.55 7.93
C ARG A 59 6.00 13.42 9.20
N ALA A 60 4.81 14.01 9.24
CA ALA A 60 3.88 13.87 10.36
C ALA A 60 3.36 12.43 10.46
N GLN A 61 2.84 11.88 9.36
CA GLN A 61 2.39 10.48 9.27
C GLN A 61 3.47 9.50 9.73
N LYS A 62 4.73 9.68 9.28
CA LYS A 62 5.85 8.86 9.76
C LYS A 62 6.09 8.94 11.27
N LYS A 63 5.89 10.12 11.88
CA LYS A 63 6.03 10.28 13.33
C LYS A 63 4.87 9.59 14.05
N ASP A 64 3.67 9.71 13.53
CA ASP A 64 2.46 9.07 14.07
C ASP A 64 2.59 7.55 13.97
N ASP A 65 3.05 7.02 12.84
CA ASP A 65 3.33 5.59 12.64
C ASP A 65 4.37 5.05 13.64
N LEU A 66 5.42 5.84 13.92
CA LEU A 66 6.43 5.48 14.92
C LEU A 66 5.88 5.50 16.34
N ALA A 67 5.02 6.46 16.68
CA ALA A 67 4.33 6.52 17.97
C ALA A 67 3.42 5.29 18.14
N ASN A 68 2.53 5.06 17.16
CA ASN A 68 1.64 3.89 17.12
C ASN A 68 2.41 2.57 17.23
N ARG A 69 3.57 2.46 16.56
CA ARG A 69 4.43 1.27 16.69
C ARG A 69 4.97 1.08 18.10
N LYS A 70 5.43 2.15 18.77
CA LYS A 70 5.92 2.07 20.15
C LYS A 70 4.80 1.69 21.12
N ASP A 71 3.61 2.26 20.93
CA ASP A 71 2.45 1.97 21.76
C ASP A 71 2.00 0.51 21.57
N ASN A 72 1.94 0.01 20.34
CA ASN A 72 1.63 -1.40 20.07
C ASN A 72 2.65 -2.36 20.71
N ILE A 73 3.94 -2.03 20.70
CA ILE A 73 4.97 -2.84 21.38
C ILE A 73 4.76 -2.83 22.90
N ARG A 74 4.42 -1.67 23.48
CA ARG A 74 4.12 -1.54 24.91
C ARG A 74 2.89 -2.36 25.28
N MET A 75 1.77 -2.18 24.58
CA MET A 75 0.52 -2.93 24.81
C MET A 75 0.76 -4.43 24.72
N ARG A 76 1.52 -4.90 23.71
CA ARG A 76 1.85 -6.32 23.58
C ARG A 76 2.73 -6.83 24.72
N ARG A 77 3.68 -6.04 25.19
CA ARG A 77 4.53 -6.40 26.34
C ARG A 77 3.69 -6.51 27.62
N ASP A 78 2.80 -5.56 27.85
CA ASP A 78 1.96 -5.53 29.05
C ASP A 78 0.96 -6.70 29.05
N TYR A 79 0.32 -6.96 27.91
CA TYR A 79 -0.56 -8.13 27.71
C TYR A 79 0.19 -9.45 27.96
N ASN A 80 1.36 -9.64 27.34
CA ASN A 80 2.17 -10.84 27.54
C ASN A 80 2.65 -10.97 28.99
N LYS A 81 2.95 -9.86 29.66
CA LYS A 81 3.37 -9.86 31.06
C LYS A 81 2.23 -10.37 31.95
N ALA A 82 1.00 -9.86 31.76
CA ALA A 82 -0.17 -10.32 32.51
C ALA A 82 -0.41 -11.83 32.35
N ILE A 83 -0.24 -12.37 31.14
CA ILE A 83 -0.33 -13.83 30.90
C ILE A 83 0.81 -14.59 31.60
N LEU A 84 2.05 -14.11 31.48
CA LEU A 84 3.19 -14.80 32.08
C LEU A 84 3.14 -14.79 33.62
N ASP A 85 2.64 -13.71 34.20
CA ASP A 85 2.52 -13.56 35.65
C ASP A 85 1.46 -14.52 36.19
N SER A 86 0.32 -14.71 35.50
CA SER A 86 -0.68 -15.72 35.88
C SER A 86 -0.14 -17.16 35.76
N ILE A 87 0.62 -17.48 34.70
CA ILE A 87 1.26 -18.78 34.53
C ILE A 87 2.30 -19.06 35.63
N LYS A 88 3.11 -18.06 35.98
CA LYS A 88 4.12 -18.19 37.05
C LYS A 88 3.44 -18.41 38.40
N LEU A 89 2.41 -17.63 38.72
CA LEU A 89 1.63 -17.76 39.95
C LEU A 89 0.99 -19.15 40.04
N ALA A 90 0.43 -19.67 38.94
CA ALA A 90 -0.13 -21.02 38.92
C ALA A 90 0.93 -22.10 39.16
N ARG A 91 2.15 -21.95 38.62
CA ARG A 91 3.27 -22.88 38.84
C ARG A 91 3.75 -22.87 40.29
N THR A 92 3.93 -21.69 40.88
CA THR A 92 4.35 -21.57 42.28
C THR A 92 3.27 -22.15 43.20
N SER A 93 1.99 -21.84 42.92
CA SER A 93 0.86 -22.36 43.70
C SER A 93 0.81 -23.88 43.68
N ARG A 94 0.92 -24.50 42.49
CA ARG A 94 0.95 -25.96 42.34
C ARG A 94 2.11 -26.59 43.11
N TRP A 95 3.29 -25.96 43.10
CA TRP A 95 4.46 -26.47 43.81
C TRP A 95 4.30 -26.37 45.32
N GLU A 96 3.74 -25.26 45.82
CA GLU A 96 3.43 -25.09 47.24
C GLU A 96 2.39 -26.10 47.72
N ASP A 97 1.34 -26.33 46.93
CA ASP A 97 0.27 -27.29 47.27
C ASP A 97 0.85 -28.71 47.35
N TYR A 98 1.69 -29.07 46.39
CA TYR A 98 2.39 -30.35 46.41
C TYR A 98 3.33 -30.49 47.63
N ARG A 99 4.08 -29.45 47.97
CA ARG A 99 5.07 -29.50 49.08
C ARG A 99 4.42 -29.47 50.46
N LYS A 100 3.32 -28.73 50.62
CA LYS A 100 2.65 -28.54 51.91
C LYS A 100 1.58 -29.59 52.19
N GLY A 101 1.04 -30.26 51.15
CA GLY A 101 -0.01 -31.27 51.30
C GLY A 101 -1.23 -30.66 52.00
N ASP A 102 -1.58 -31.20 53.16
CA ASP A 102 -2.73 -30.75 53.96
C ASP A 102 -2.57 -29.33 54.54
N LEU A 103 -1.33 -28.82 54.60
CA LEU A 103 -1.02 -27.45 55.06
C LEU A 103 -1.03 -26.43 53.89
N ALA A 104 -1.61 -26.77 52.74
CA ALA A 104 -1.73 -25.85 51.62
C ALA A 104 -2.55 -24.59 52.01
N PRO A 105 -2.10 -23.38 51.64
CA PRO A 105 -2.80 -22.16 51.99
C PRO A 105 -4.15 -22.07 51.26
N LYS A 106 -5.21 -21.69 51.98
CA LYS A 106 -6.51 -21.37 51.38
C LYS A 106 -6.44 -20.02 50.68
N ARG A 107 -6.18 -20.03 49.37
CA ARG A 107 -6.03 -18.80 48.57
C ARG A 107 -7.35 -18.05 48.34
N ASP A 108 -8.48 -18.74 48.49
CA ASP A 108 -9.83 -18.17 48.45
C ASP A 108 -10.21 -17.43 49.75
N SER A 109 -9.24 -17.03 50.58
CA SER A 109 -9.50 -16.35 51.86
C SER A 109 -8.71 -15.05 51.97
N GLY A 110 -9.22 -14.10 52.76
CA GLY A 110 -8.60 -12.79 52.98
C GLY A 110 -8.96 -11.76 51.91
N LEU A 111 -7.97 -10.95 51.50
CA LEU A 111 -8.16 -9.84 50.55
C LEU A 111 -8.54 -10.30 49.14
N GLU A 112 -8.14 -11.52 48.76
CA GLU A 112 -8.41 -12.08 47.43
C GLU A 112 -9.58 -13.06 47.43
N ALA A 113 -10.35 -13.15 48.53
CA ALA A 113 -11.39 -14.17 48.67
C ALA A 113 -12.42 -14.17 47.53
N THR A 114 -12.76 -12.98 47.02
CA THR A 114 -13.72 -12.82 45.91
C THR A 114 -13.06 -12.84 44.54
N THR A 115 -11.75 -12.59 44.44
CA THR A 115 -11.05 -12.40 43.17
C THR A 115 -10.07 -13.51 42.83
N PHE A 116 -9.85 -14.47 43.71
CA PHE A 116 -8.90 -15.55 43.46
C PHE A 116 -9.35 -16.37 42.24
N GLY A 117 -8.40 -16.64 41.33
CA GLY A 117 -8.69 -17.31 40.06
C GLY A 117 -9.32 -16.41 38.98
N ALA A 118 -9.72 -15.18 39.32
CA ALA A 118 -10.21 -14.22 38.34
C ALA A 118 -9.04 -13.64 37.50
N VAL A 119 -9.32 -13.37 36.23
CA VAL A 119 -8.40 -12.81 35.26
C VAL A 119 -8.50 -11.29 35.23
N ASP A 120 -7.38 -10.62 34.98
CA ASP A 120 -7.35 -9.16 34.87
C ASP A 120 -8.11 -8.68 33.62
N ALA A 121 -8.81 -7.54 33.75
CA ALA A 121 -9.58 -6.93 32.67
C ALA A 121 -8.70 -6.55 31.47
N ALA A 122 -7.39 -6.32 31.67
CA ALA A 122 -6.45 -6.06 30.60
C ALA A 122 -6.36 -7.19 29.55
N LEU A 123 -6.72 -8.43 29.92
CA LEU A 123 -6.68 -9.58 29.00
C LEU A 123 -7.89 -9.69 28.07
N LEU A 124 -8.97 -8.92 28.32
CA LEU A 124 -10.14 -8.85 27.43
C LEU A 124 -9.81 -8.24 26.07
N HIS A 125 -8.86 -7.30 26.03
CA HIS A 125 -8.54 -6.53 24.84
C HIS A 125 -7.14 -6.89 24.37
N PRO A 126 -7.00 -7.95 23.53
CA PRO A 126 -5.72 -8.32 22.97
C PRO A 126 -5.13 -7.15 22.17
N PRO A 127 -3.79 -6.98 22.17
CA PRO A 127 -3.14 -5.87 21.49
C PRO A 127 -3.42 -5.93 19.98
N THR A 128 -3.60 -4.76 19.37
CA THR A 128 -3.83 -4.67 17.93
C THR A 128 -2.61 -5.15 17.14
N ILE A 129 -2.85 -5.93 16.09
CA ILE A 129 -1.81 -6.36 15.15
C ILE A 129 -1.55 -5.21 14.18
N PRO A 130 -0.29 -4.90 13.79
CA PRO A 130 -0.03 -3.84 12.84
C PRO A 130 -0.58 -4.20 11.45
N LYS A 131 -1.12 -3.20 10.72
CA LYS A 131 -1.86 -3.40 9.46
C LYS A 131 -1.12 -4.22 8.38
N ASN A 132 0.21 -4.18 8.36
CA ASN A 132 1.02 -4.95 7.42
C ASN A 132 1.16 -6.44 7.77
N GLN A 133 0.96 -6.81 9.04
CA GLN A 133 0.96 -8.19 9.53
C GLN A 133 -0.46 -8.77 9.59
N ARG A 134 -1.49 -7.93 9.51
CA ARG A 134 -2.89 -8.36 9.48
C ARG A 134 -3.19 -9.18 8.21
N ARG A 135 -4.05 -10.19 8.33
CA ARG A 135 -4.64 -10.92 7.21
C ARG A 135 -5.43 -9.96 6.34
N LYS A 136 -5.28 -10.10 5.02
CA LYS A 136 -6.02 -9.31 4.05
C LYS A 136 -7.49 -9.70 3.96
N HIS A 137 -7.78 -10.98 4.16
CA HIS A 137 -9.12 -11.54 4.06
C HIS A 137 -9.40 -12.32 5.35
N ILE A 138 -10.40 -11.85 6.09
CA ILE A 138 -10.93 -12.50 7.29
C ILE A 138 -12.07 -13.41 6.87
N LEU A 139 -11.98 -14.69 7.21
CA LEU A 139 -12.93 -15.69 6.74
C LEU A 139 -14.10 -15.91 7.70
N PHE A 140 -14.19 -15.14 8.78
CA PHE A 140 -15.19 -15.29 9.84
C PHE A 140 -16.09 -14.06 9.91
N ALA A 141 -17.36 -14.27 10.22
CA ALA A 141 -18.35 -13.24 10.51
C ALA A 141 -19.12 -13.60 11.79
N ALA A 142 -19.80 -12.62 12.39
CA ALA A 142 -20.71 -12.87 13.50
C ALA A 142 -21.87 -13.75 13.03
N GLY A 143 -22.26 -14.75 13.83
CA GLY A 143 -23.27 -15.75 13.48
C GLY A 143 -22.72 -17.03 12.82
N ASP A 144 -21.43 -17.08 12.46
CA ASP A 144 -20.84 -18.33 11.97
C ASP A 144 -20.76 -19.40 13.07
N ARG A 145 -21.08 -20.64 12.73
CA ARG A 145 -20.85 -21.81 13.59
C ARG A 145 -19.40 -22.24 13.49
N VAL A 146 -18.73 -22.30 14.63
CA VAL A 146 -17.30 -22.61 14.69
C VAL A 146 -16.96 -23.60 15.80
N CYS A 147 -15.89 -24.36 15.57
CA CYS A 147 -15.31 -25.32 16.51
C CYS A 147 -13.96 -24.81 17.00
N VAL A 148 -13.72 -24.90 18.31
CA VAL A 148 -12.42 -24.58 18.91
C VAL A 148 -11.48 -25.78 18.82
N ILE A 149 -10.30 -25.60 18.23
CA ILE A 149 -9.29 -26.66 18.11
C ILE A 149 -8.35 -26.69 19.32
N ARG A 150 -8.01 -25.54 19.90
CA ARG A 150 -6.99 -25.46 20.97
C ARG A 150 -7.52 -24.72 22.19
N GLY A 151 -6.98 -25.08 23.35
CA GLY A 151 -7.32 -24.47 24.63
C GLY A 151 -8.18 -25.36 25.52
N ARG A 152 -8.67 -24.80 26.63
CA ARG A 152 -9.46 -25.53 27.64
C ARG A 152 -10.76 -26.12 27.06
N ASP A 153 -11.37 -25.38 26.14
CA ASP A 153 -12.69 -25.68 25.56
C ASP A 153 -12.58 -26.33 24.16
N GLN A 154 -11.51 -27.10 23.92
CA GLN A 154 -11.29 -27.81 22.66
C GLN A 154 -12.46 -28.76 22.33
N GLY A 155 -12.89 -28.76 21.07
CA GLY A 155 -13.96 -29.60 20.53
C GLY A 155 -15.37 -29.04 20.74
N LYS A 156 -15.53 -27.96 21.51
CA LYS A 156 -16.83 -27.30 21.65
C LYS A 156 -17.16 -26.50 20.39
N ILE A 157 -18.43 -26.57 19.99
CA ILE A 157 -18.98 -25.90 18.81
C ILE A 157 -19.99 -24.87 19.31
N ASN A 158 -19.85 -23.62 18.89
CA ASN A 158 -20.84 -22.56 19.13
C ASN A 158 -20.74 -21.48 18.05
N GLU A 159 -21.60 -20.47 18.15
CA GLU A 159 -21.67 -19.34 17.23
C GLU A 159 -20.76 -18.18 17.66
N ILE A 160 -20.19 -17.50 16.67
CA ILE A 160 -19.42 -16.28 16.86
C ILE A 160 -20.35 -15.12 17.24
N THR A 161 -20.06 -14.43 18.35
CA THR A 161 -20.78 -13.21 18.75
C THR A 161 -20.17 -11.96 18.13
N GLN A 162 -18.84 -11.84 18.17
CA GLN A 162 -18.13 -10.67 17.67
C GLN A 162 -16.80 -11.08 17.02
N VAL A 163 -16.49 -10.47 15.88
CA VAL A 163 -15.22 -10.60 15.19
C VAL A 163 -14.43 -9.30 15.35
N ASN A 164 -13.21 -9.39 15.87
CA ASN A 164 -12.29 -8.27 15.97
C ASN A 164 -11.21 -8.38 14.91
N GLU A 165 -11.35 -7.60 13.84
CA GLU A 165 -10.41 -7.60 12.71
C GLU A 165 -9.02 -7.09 13.08
N GLU A 166 -8.94 -6.20 14.07
CA GLU A 166 -7.70 -5.52 14.43
C GLU A 166 -6.71 -6.42 15.16
N SER A 167 -7.23 -7.29 16.01
CA SER A 167 -6.48 -8.24 16.83
C SER A 167 -6.49 -9.66 16.25
N GLU A 168 -7.24 -9.89 15.16
CA GLU A 168 -7.50 -11.22 14.59
C GLU A 168 -8.04 -12.22 15.64
N THR A 169 -8.98 -11.75 16.43
CA THR A 169 -9.62 -12.56 17.47
C THR A 169 -11.13 -12.59 17.29
N VAL A 170 -11.73 -13.63 17.87
CA VAL A 170 -13.14 -13.96 17.76
C VAL A 170 -13.67 -14.21 19.17
N THR A 171 -14.78 -13.57 19.50
CA THR A 171 -15.53 -13.86 20.71
C THR A 171 -16.63 -14.86 20.36
N ILE A 172 -16.67 -15.98 21.07
CA ILE A 172 -17.60 -17.09 20.82
C ILE A 172 -18.57 -17.15 21.99
N LYS A 173 -19.85 -17.41 21.72
CA LYS A 173 -20.88 -17.47 22.76
C LYS A 173 -20.59 -18.61 23.74
N ASP A 174 -20.61 -18.31 25.04
CA ASP A 174 -20.47 -19.26 26.15
C ASP A 174 -19.23 -20.19 26.09
N ILE A 175 -18.22 -19.83 25.29
CA ILE A 175 -16.95 -20.55 25.17
C ILE A 175 -15.83 -19.67 25.71
N ASN A 176 -14.84 -20.28 26.35
CA ASN A 176 -13.71 -19.57 26.96
C ASN A 176 -14.19 -18.51 27.95
N THR A 177 -15.27 -18.81 28.67
CA THR A 177 -15.81 -17.96 29.73
C THR A 177 -14.89 -18.00 30.94
N VAL A 178 -14.51 -16.82 31.40
CA VAL A 178 -13.62 -16.64 32.54
C VAL A 178 -14.16 -15.52 33.41
N ASP A 179 -13.95 -15.69 34.70
CA ASP A 179 -14.21 -14.71 35.74
C ASP A 179 -13.23 -13.56 35.63
N LEU A 180 -13.72 -12.34 35.40
CA LEU A 180 -12.90 -11.15 35.26
C LEU A 180 -12.99 -10.27 36.49
N LYS A 181 -11.82 -9.81 36.96
CA LYS A 181 -11.73 -8.84 38.05
C LYS A 181 -12.21 -7.48 37.56
N VAL A 182 -13.32 -7.01 38.11
CA VAL A 182 -13.87 -5.70 37.77
C VAL A 182 -13.19 -4.63 38.65
N PRO A 183 -12.61 -3.57 38.06
CA PRO A 183 -12.04 -2.49 38.86
C PRO A 183 -13.14 -1.64 39.51
N ASP A 184 -12.86 -1.05 40.68
CA ASP A 184 -13.89 -0.39 41.51
C ASP A 184 -14.60 0.77 40.80
N TRP A 185 -13.90 1.51 39.93
CA TRP A 185 -14.49 2.57 39.11
C TRP A 185 -15.54 2.03 38.13
N ALA A 186 -15.37 0.80 37.61
CA ALA A 186 -16.32 0.17 36.70
C ALA A 186 -17.51 -0.45 37.44
N LYS A 187 -17.32 -0.91 38.68
CA LYS A 187 -18.43 -1.38 39.55
C LYS A 187 -19.44 -0.27 39.79
N ALA A 188 -18.95 0.94 40.10
CA ALA A 188 -19.79 2.11 40.36
C ALA A 188 -20.57 2.55 39.11
N SER A 189 -19.97 2.49 37.92
CA SER A 189 -20.64 2.92 36.68
C SER A 189 -21.63 1.90 36.13
N MET A 190 -21.34 0.60 36.25
CA MET A 190 -22.20 -0.47 35.73
C MET A 190 -23.22 -0.98 36.76
N GLY A 191 -23.16 -0.52 38.02
CA GLY A 191 -24.02 -0.99 39.10
C GLY A 191 -23.80 -2.47 39.47
N ILE A 192 -22.64 -3.02 39.14
CA ILE A 192 -22.28 -4.41 39.41
C ILE A 192 -21.84 -4.51 40.86
N LYS A 193 -22.55 -5.33 41.64
CA LYS A 193 -22.25 -5.55 43.07
C LYS A 193 -21.12 -6.54 43.30
N SER A 194 -20.85 -7.43 42.35
CA SER A 194 -19.81 -8.45 42.46
C SER A 194 -18.44 -7.89 42.07
N ASP A 195 -17.38 -8.40 42.72
CA ASP A 195 -16.00 -8.06 42.36
C ASP A 195 -15.55 -8.70 41.05
N VAL A 196 -16.29 -9.73 40.63
CA VAL A 196 -16.00 -10.57 39.47
C VAL A 196 -17.19 -10.61 38.53
N LEU A 197 -16.91 -10.65 37.23
CA LEU A 197 -17.90 -10.78 36.17
C LEU A 197 -17.46 -11.86 35.17
N ALA A 198 -18.30 -12.86 34.95
CA ALA A 198 -18.04 -13.89 33.94
C ALA A 198 -18.24 -13.29 32.53
N GLN A 199 -17.20 -13.33 31.70
CA GLN A 199 -17.27 -12.95 30.28
C GLN A 199 -16.47 -13.91 29.41
N ALA A 200 -16.84 -14.02 28.13
CA ALA A 200 -16.10 -14.80 27.15
C ALA A 200 -14.81 -14.06 26.73
N LEU A 201 -13.66 -14.68 26.94
CA LEU A 201 -12.38 -14.15 26.48
C LEU A 201 -12.21 -14.40 24.97
N PRO A 202 -11.65 -13.42 24.22
CA PRO A 202 -11.48 -13.56 22.78
C PRO A 202 -10.45 -14.65 22.45
N VAL A 203 -10.79 -15.51 21.48
CA VAL A 203 -9.97 -16.62 20.98
C VAL A 203 -9.31 -16.19 19.66
N PRO A 204 -8.02 -16.49 19.42
CA PRO A 204 -7.39 -16.18 18.15
C PRO A 204 -8.02 -16.95 16.98
N MET A 205 -8.14 -16.32 15.81
CA MET A 205 -8.72 -16.93 14.60
C MET A 205 -8.03 -18.24 14.17
N ASP A 206 -6.76 -18.45 14.53
CA ASP A 206 -6.00 -19.66 14.21
C ASP A 206 -6.41 -20.89 14.99
N ASP A 207 -7.04 -20.72 16.15
CA ASP A 207 -7.47 -21.81 17.02
C ASP A 207 -8.95 -22.17 16.82
N VAL A 208 -9.59 -21.58 15.80
CA VAL A 208 -11.01 -21.73 15.49
C VAL A 208 -11.18 -22.22 14.05
N ARG A 209 -12.17 -23.07 13.78
CA ARG A 209 -12.54 -23.52 12.42
C ARG A 209 -14.02 -23.47 12.17
N HIS A 210 -14.39 -23.25 10.91
CA HIS A 210 -15.79 -23.34 10.46
C HIS A 210 -16.36 -24.74 10.62
N VAL A 211 -17.63 -24.79 11.01
CA VAL A 211 -18.44 -26.00 11.01
C VAL A 211 -19.54 -25.82 9.98
N ILE A 212 -19.61 -26.73 9.02
CA ILE A 212 -20.56 -26.66 7.91
C ILE A 212 -21.28 -28.00 7.80
N ALA A 213 -22.59 -27.94 7.68
CA ALA A 213 -23.41 -29.09 7.34
C ALA A 213 -23.25 -29.39 5.85
N LEU A 214 -22.62 -30.53 5.51
CA LEU A 214 -22.52 -31.01 4.13
C LEU A 214 -23.27 -32.33 3.99
N GLU A 215 -23.89 -32.51 2.84
CA GLU A 215 -24.50 -33.78 2.47
C GLU A 215 -23.42 -34.76 2.05
N THR A 216 -23.33 -35.90 2.75
CA THR A 216 -22.37 -36.96 2.45
C THR A 216 -23.12 -38.26 2.20
N GLY A 217 -23.16 -38.69 0.94
CA GLY A 217 -23.79 -39.94 0.52
C GLY A 217 -23.74 -40.12 -0.99
N ALA A 218 -23.84 -41.37 -1.46
CA ALA A 218 -24.11 -41.65 -2.87
C ALA A 218 -25.58 -41.31 -3.19
N GLU A 219 -25.86 -41.00 -4.46
CA GLU A 219 -27.20 -40.65 -4.97
C GLU A 219 -28.27 -41.61 -4.41
N GLY A 220 -29.15 -41.10 -3.54
CA GLY A 220 -30.25 -41.84 -2.91
C GLY A 220 -30.23 -41.96 -1.38
N SER A 221 -29.11 -41.70 -0.71
CA SER A 221 -29.02 -41.68 0.77
C SER A 221 -28.08 -40.58 1.26
N SER A 222 -28.34 -39.32 0.89
CA SER A 222 -27.59 -38.17 1.41
C SER A 222 -27.91 -37.96 2.90
N VAL A 223 -26.93 -38.22 3.76
CA VAL A 223 -27.03 -37.87 5.18
C VAL A 223 -26.28 -36.57 5.38
N THR A 224 -26.98 -35.54 5.84
CA THR A 224 -26.36 -34.27 6.24
C THR A 224 -25.55 -34.49 7.51
N ARG A 225 -24.26 -34.18 7.47
CA ARG A 225 -23.36 -34.25 8.63
C ARG A 225 -22.63 -32.94 8.81
N ASP A 226 -22.35 -32.59 10.06
CA ASP A 226 -21.50 -31.45 10.38
C ASP A 226 -20.03 -31.82 10.14
N HIS A 227 -19.35 -31.02 9.32
CA HIS A 227 -17.94 -31.17 8.99
C HIS A 227 -17.15 -29.97 9.49
N ILE A 228 -15.94 -30.24 10.00
CA ILE A 228 -15.01 -29.20 10.44
C ILE A 228 -14.08 -28.86 9.26
N VAL A 229 -14.12 -27.61 8.82
CA VAL A 229 -13.30 -27.13 7.71
C VAL A 229 -11.87 -26.91 8.18
N LYS A 230 -10.89 -27.64 7.64
CA LYS A 230 -9.47 -27.47 8.01
C LYS A 230 -8.88 -26.16 7.50
N HIS A 231 -9.13 -25.85 6.23
CA HIS A 231 -8.58 -24.70 5.52
C HIS A 231 -9.66 -24.12 4.59
N ALA A 232 -9.77 -22.80 4.63
CA ALA A 232 -10.65 -22.04 3.76
C ALA A 232 -9.85 -20.89 3.13
N TYR A 233 -10.29 -20.42 1.98
CA TYR A 233 -9.68 -19.29 1.29
C TYR A 233 -10.76 -18.34 0.75
N ALA A 234 -10.40 -17.07 0.58
CA ALA A 234 -11.26 -16.09 -0.06
C ALA A 234 -11.08 -16.14 -1.59
N GLY A 235 -12.19 -16.06 -2.33
CA GLY A 235 -12.20 -16.11 -3.78
C GLY A 235 -13.23 -15.17 -4.41
N ALA A 236 -13.31 -15.21 -5.74
CA ALA A 236 -14.39 -14.58 -6.51
C ALA A 236 -15.65 -15.48 -6.45
N PRO A 237 -16.87 -14.95 -6.64
CA PRO A 237 -17.20 -13.58 -7.05
C PRO A 237 -17.10 -12.54 -5.93
N TYR A 238 -16.80 -11.29 -6.31
CA TYR A 238 -16.92 -10.16 -5.40
C TYR A 238 -18.34 -9.60 -5.54
N LEU A 239 -19.14 -9.80 -4.51
CA LEU A 239 -20.54 -9.39 -4.47
C LEU A 239 -20.65 -7.99 -3.86
N GLU A 240 -21.50 -7.16 -4.44
CA GLU A 240 -21.93 -5.92 -3.82
C GLU A 240 -22.88 -6.25 -2.66
N ARG A 241 -22.52 -5.82 -1.46
CA ARG A 241 -23.31 -5.99 -0.25
C ARG A 241 -24.06 -4.69 0.05
N ALA A 242 -25.13 -4.79 0.82
CA ALA A 242 -25.85 -3.60 1.29
C ALA A 242 -24.93 -2.70 2.14
N GLU A 243 -25.20 -1.40 2.18
CA GLU A 243 -24.31 -0.41 2.82
C GLU A 243 -24.14 -0.63 4.33
N TYR A 244 -25.12 -1.24 4.98
CA TYR A 244 -25.09 -1.57 6.40
C TYR A 244 -24.37 -2.89 6.71
N SER A 245 -24.07 -3.69 5.69
CA SER A 245 -23.58 -5.05 5.87
C SER A 245 -22.13 -5.03 6.37
N LYS A 246 -21.85 -5.78 7.44
CA LYS A 246 -20.48 -5.93 7.97
C LYS A 246 -19.72 -7.07 7.28
N ILE A 247 -20.43 -7.94 6.56
CA ILE A 247 -19.83 -9.01 5.75
C ILE A 247 -18.93 -8.45 4.63
N PRO A 248 -17.75 -9.06 4.39
CA PRO A 248 -16.87 -8.66 3.31
C PRO A 248 -17.43 -8.98 1.91
N ARG A 249 -16.89 -8.29 0.89
CA ARG A 249 -17.33 -8.42 -0.51
C ARG A 249 -16.99 -9.76 -1.16
N TYR A 250 -15.96 -10.46 -0.72
CA TYR A 250 -15.53 -11.73 -1.31
C TYR A 250 -16.37 -12.92 -0.81
N THR A 251 -16.44 -13.98 -1.61
CA THR A 251 -16.93 -15.28 -1.16
C THR A 251 -15.77 -16.10 -0.58
N ARG A 252 -16.10 -17.12 0.19
CA ARG A 252 -15.12 -17.98 0.89
C ARG A 252 -15.40 -19.44 0.53
N TYR A 253 -14.34 -20.21 0.33
CA TYR A 253 -14.41 -21.58 -0.17
C TYR A 253 -13.59 -22.52 0.69
N ILE A 254 -14.02 -23.77 0.76
CA ILE A 254 -13.25 -24.86 1.35
C ILE A 254 -12.11 -25.22 0.39
N SER A 255 -10.86 -25.19 0.88
CA SER A 255 -9.70 -25.48 0.02
C SER A 255 -9.75 -26.92 -0.52
N GLY A 256 -9.66 -27.09 -1.83
CA GLY A 256 -9.55 -28.39 -2.50
C GLY A 256 -10.89 -29.05 -2.85
N LEU A 257 -11.99 -28.60 -2.25
CA LEU A 257 -13.35 -28.98 -2.68
C LEU A 257 -14.04 -27.84 -3.45
N ASP A 258 -13.55 -26.61 -3.29
CA ASP A 258 -14.08 -25.39 -3.88
C ASP A 258 -15.59 -25.20 -3.63
N ILE A 259 -16.07 -25.77 -2.53
CA ILE A 259 -17.44 -25.60 -2.02
C ILE A 259 -17.52 -24.26 -1.31
N GLU A 260 -18.49 -23.43 -1.69
CA GLU A 260 -18.73 -22.14 -1.08
C GLU A 260 -19.22 -22.29 0.36
N ILE A 261 -18.66 -21.49 1.26
CA ILE A 261 -19.12 -21.34 2.64
C ILE A 261 -20.01 -20.09 2.67
N PRO A 262 -21.35 -20.24 2.75
CA PRO A 262 -22.24 -19.09 2.74
C PRO A 262 -21.94 -18.19 3.94
N TRP A 263 -22.03 -16.88 3.74
CA TRP A 263 -21.98 -15.92 4.85
C TRP A 263 -23.25 -16.02 5.70
N PRO A 264 -23.17 -15.75 7.01
CA PRO A 264 -24.35 -15.78 7.87
C PRO A 264 -25.33 -14.69 7.43
N VAL A 265 -26.62 -14.91 7.66
CA VAL A 265 -27.65 -13.92 7.32
C VAL A 265 -27.59 -12.81 8.36
N GLU A 266 -27.29 -11.58 7.93
CA GLU A 266 -27.35 -10.41 8.79
C GLU A 266 -28.80 -9.91 8.89
N GLU A 267 -29.21 -9.54 10.10
CA GLU A 267 -30.46 -8.85 10.32
C GLU A 267 -30.34 -7.40 9.87
N ASN A 268 -31.34 -6.92 9.12
CA ASN A 268 -31.37 -5.53 8.68
C ASN A 268 -31.52 -4.63 9.92
N PRO A 269 -30.59 -3.68 10.15
CA PRO A 269 -30.75 -2.74 11.25
C PRO A 269 -32.04 -1.95 11.05
N ASN A 270 -32.84 -1.88 12.12
CA ASN A 270 -34.05 -1.07 12.12
C ASN A 270 -33.68 0.39 12.33
N TYR A 271 -33.44 1.10 11.22
CA TYR A 271 -33.27 2.55 11.24
C TYR A 271 -34.60 3.20 11.58
N LYS A 272 -34.60 4.02 12.63
CA LYS A 272 -35.74 4.83 13.02
C LYS A 272 -35.41 6.28 12.70
N ASP A 273 -36.34 6.95 12.05
CA ASP A 273 -36.23 8.38 11.79
C ASP A 273 -36.30 9.12 13.13
N GLY A 274 -35.28 9.93 13.40
CA GLY A 274 -35.22 10.81 14.56
C GLY A 274 -36.00 12.11 14.33
N GLU A 275 -36.29 12.84 15.41
CA GLU A 275 -36.98 14.15 15.34
C GLU A 275 -36.17 15.22 14.57
N TYR A 276 -34.85 15.03 14.48
CA TYR A 276 -33.94 15.95 13.79
C TYR A 276 -33.56 15.47 12.37
N ASP A 277 -34.14 14.37 11.90
CA ASP A 277 -33.93 13.90 10.54
C ASP A 277 -34.87 14.65 9.58
N THR A 278 -34.40 14.93 8.37
CA THR A 278 -35.22 15.57 7.34
C THR A 278 -36.18 14.56 6.74
N LEU A 279 -37.41 14.99 6.46
CA LEU A 279 -38.39 14.14 5.78
C LEU A 279 -37.87 13.76 4.39
N ARG A 280 -38.10 12.52 3.98
CA ARG A 280 -37.66 12.02 2.67
C ARG A 280 -38.11 12.92 1.51
N PHE A 281 -39.33 13.44 1.59
CA PHE A 281 -39.87 14.36 0.57
C PHE A 281 -39.04 15.64 0.42
N GLU A 282 -38.50 16.19 1.51
CA GLU A 282 -37.67 17.39 1.48
C GLU A 282 -36.26 17.10 0.93
N VAL A 283 -35.72 15.91 1.24
CA VAL A 283 -34.41 15.46 0.73
C VAL A 283 -34.45 15.19 -0.77
N ASP A 284 -35.52 14.54 -1.23
CA ASP A 284 -35.70 14.16 -2.64
C ASP A 284 -36.14 15.35 -3.51
N GLN A 285 -36.41 16.53 -2.92
CA GLN A 285 -36.84 17.71 -3.66
C GLN A 285 -35.69 18.32 -4.48
N GLU A 286 -35.76 18.17 -5.80
CA GLU A 286 -34.83 18.80 -6.75
C GLU A 286 -35.07 20.32 -6.85
N THR A 287 -34.38 21.09 -6.01
CA THR A 287 -34.49 22.56 -5.98
C THR A 287 -33.51 23.26 -6.92
N TRP A 288 -32.42 22.59 -7.31
CA TRP A 288 -31.34 23.22 -8.07
C TRP A 288 -31.58 23.14 -9.58
N VAL A 289 -31.75 24.30 -10.21
CA VAL A 289 -31.81 24.43 -11.68
C VAL A 289 -30.51 25.07 -12.17
N PRO A 290 -29.66 24.33 -12.92
CA PRO A 290 -28.42 24.88 -13.43
C PRO A 290 -28.72 25.99 -14.43
N SER A 291 -28.16 27.18 -14.20
CA SER A 291 -28.23 28.32 -15.11
C SER A 291 -26.83 28.69 -15.59
N LEU A 292 -26.73 29.15 -16.84
CA LEU A 292 -25.46 29.62 -17.42
C LEU A 292 -25.22 31.11 -17.13
N ASP A 293 -26.30 31.90 -17.08
CA ASP A 293 -26.25 33.35 -16.91
C ASP A 293 -26.02 33.76 -15.46
N ASN A 294 -26.58 32.99 -14.51
CA ASN A 294 -26.47 33.26 -13.09
C ASN A 294 -25.54 32.25 -12.41
N SER A 295 -24.62 32.76 -11.59
CA SER A 295 -23.79 31.91 -10.74
C SER A 295 -24.68 31.22 -9.69
N PRO A 296 -24.42 29.94 -9.34
CA PRO A 296 -25.19 29.21 -8.31
C PRO A 296 -25.19 29.87 -6.93
N PHE A 297 -24.15 30.65 -6.64
CA PHE A 297 -23.99 31.39 -5.40
C PHE A 297 -23.56 32.82 -5.72
N PRO A 298 -23.86 33.80 -4.84
CA PRO A 298 -23.30 35.14 -4.98
C PRO A 298 -21.77 35.10 -4.94
N SER A 299 -21.13 36.03 -5.65
CA SER A 299 -19.67 36.06 -5.81
C SER A 299 -18.91 36.22 -4.48
N SER A 300 -19.53 36.80 -3.46
CA SER A 300 -18.97 36.93 -2.11
C SER A 300 -18.68 35.59 -1.45
N VAL A 301 -19.54 34.58 -1.63
CA VAL A 301 -19.40 33.25 -1.03
C VAL A 301 -18.18 32.50 -1.59
N LEU A 302 -17.75 32.82 -2.81
CA LEU A 302 -16.55 32.21 -3.39
C LEU A 302 -15.29 32.54 -2.59
N ASP A 303 -15.21 33.69 -1.93
CA ASP A 303 -14.05 34.09 -1.13
C ASP A 303 -14.04 33.42 0.26
N GLU A 304 -15.20 32.93 0.72
CA GLU A 304 -15.33 32.11 1.94
C GLU A 304 -14.96 30.64 1.65
N LEU A 305 -15.50 30.07 0.58
CA LEU A 305 -15.23 28.68 0.17
C LEU A 305 -13.76 28.46 -0.18
N ARG A 306 -13.07 29.48 -0.69
CA ARG A 306 -11.65 29.43 -0.99
C ARG A 306 -10.95 30.72 -0.63
N ASN A 307 -9.77 30.59 -0.03
CA ASN A 307 -8.90 31.75 0.13
C ASN A 307 -8.44 32.28 -1.25
N LYS A 308 -8.90 33.48 -1.60
CA LYS A 308 -8.59 34.21 -2.84
C LYS A 308 -7.10 34.34 -3.12
N TYR A 309 -6.29 34.53 -2.06
CA TYR A 309 -4.85 34.74 -2.11
C TYR A 309 -4.05 33.47 -1.82
N SER A 310 -4.69 32.30 -1.84
CA SER A 310 -4.02 31.03 -1.60
C SER A 310 -2.91 30.75 -2.62
N ARG A 311 -1.73 30.36 -2.13
CA ARG A 311 -0.60 29.89 -2.95
C ARG A 311 -0.93 28.60 -3.73
N PHE A 312 -2.02 27.91 -3.41
CA PHE A 312 -2.47 26.69 -4.09
C PHE A 312 -3.50 26.96 -5.21
N ARG A 313 -3.87 28.23 -5.44
CA ARG A 313 -4.80 28.65 -6.49
C ARG A 313 -4.30 28.19 -7.87
N LYS A 314 -5.18 27.54 -8.64
CA LYS A 314 -4.92 27.07 -10.01
C LYS A 314 -5.74 27.84 -11.06
N ARG A 315 -6.96 28.23 -10.70
CA ARG A 315 -7.90 28.95 -11.56
C ARG A 315 -7.69 30.45 -11.32
N HIS A 316 -7.07 31.13 -12.27
CA HIS A 316 -6.76 32.55 -12.21
C HIS A 316 -7.68 33.35 -13.13
N ASP A 317 -7.96 34.59 -12.75
CA ASP A 317 -8.79 35.50 -13.55
C ASP A 317 -8.00 35.91 -14.80
N PRO A 318 -8.67 36.15 -15.95
CA PRO A 318 -7.98 36.49 -17.20
C PRO A 318 -7.22 37.82 -17.09
N GLU A 319 -7.66 38.74 -16.23
CA GLU A 319 -6.96 40.00 -15.93
C GLU A 319 -5.62 39.73 -15.24
N TYR A 320 -5.61 38.90 -14.20
CA TYR A 320 -4.38 38.50 -13.51
C TYR A 320 -3.38 37.81 -14.45
N VAL A 321 -3.89 36.96 -15.35
CA VAL A 321 -3.06 36.31 -16.38
C VAL A 321 -2.46 37.36 -17.32
N ARG A 322 -3.27 38.31 -17.81
CA ARG A 322 -2.82 39.43 -18.65
C ARG A 322 -1.76 40.28 -17.94
N GLU A 323 -1.98 40.65 -16.68
CA GLU A 323 -1.01 41.40 -15.88
C GLU A 323 0.32 40.66 -15.74
N LYS A 324 0.29 39.34 -15.51
CA LYS A 324 1.50 38.53 -15.40
C LYS A 324 2.25 38.43 -16.72
N VAL A 325 1.53 38.28 -17.83
CA VAL A 325 2.09 38.30 -19.18
C VAL A 325 2.69 39.68 -19.50
N LEU A 326 2.05 40.79 -19.11
CA LEU A 326 2.62 42.14 -19.27
C LEU A 326 3.87 42.36 -18.40
N GLU A 327 3.88 41.86 -17.17
CA GLU A 327 5.09 41.87 -16.33
C GLU A 327 6.26 41.11 -16.99
N GLU A 328 5.96 40.08 -17.77
CA GLU A 328 6.94 39.34 -18.55
C GLU A 328 7.50 40.18 -19.68
N TYR A 329 6.63 40.72 -20.54
CA TYR A 329 7.04 41.60 -21.64
C TYR A 329 7.84 42.80 -21.15
N ARG A 330 7.45 43.40 -20.00
CA ARG A 330 8.23 44.49 -19.39
C ARG A 330 9.63 44.06 -18.99
N LYS A 331 9.79 42.85 -18.43
CA LYS A 331 11.11 42.31 -18.06
C LYS A 331 11.96 42.01 -19.29
N GLU A 332 11.36 41.44 -20.33
CA GLU A 332 12.04 41.20 -21.61
C GLU A 332 12.48 42.51 -22.26
N TYR A 333 11.61 43.53 -22.23
CA TYR A 333 11.92 44.86 -22.72
C TYR A 333 13.07 45.51 -21.94
N LEU A 334 13.02 45.50 -20.60
CA LEU A 334 14.10 46.03 -19.77
C LEU A 334 15.41 45.25 -19.96
N ALA A 335 15.34 43.93 -20.14
CA ALA A 335 16.52 43.11 -20.44
C ALA A 335 17.09 43.42 -21.84
N SER A 336 16.23 43.77 -22.80
CA SER A 336 16.66 44.22 -24.14
C SER A 336 17.25 45.64 -24.12
N GLN A 337 16.82 46.48 -23.16
CA GLN A 337 17.41 47.79 -22.89
C GLN A 337 18.69 47.66 -22.06
N SER A 338 19.66 46.88 -22.51
CA SER A 338 21.02 46.99 -22.01
C SER A 338 21.74 48.10 -22.77
N LEU A 339 22.13 49.16 -22.07
CA LEU A 339 23.09 50.14 -22.61
C LEU A 339 24.43 49.42 -22.77
N PHE A 340 24.73 49.01 -23.98
CA PHE A 340 26.01 48.38 -24.28
C PHE A 340 27.11 49.43 -24.32
N THR A 341 28.27 49.09 -23.76
CA THR A 341 29.49 49.85 -24.05
C THR A 341 29.97 49.46 -25.45
N PRO A 342 30.67 50.36 -26.18
CA PRO A 342 31.22 50.04 -27.51
C PRO A 342 32.06 48.76 -27.55
N ALA A 343 32.71 48.42 -26.42
CA ALA A 343 33.47 47.19 -26.27
C ALA A 343 32.58 45.93 -26.22
N ILE A 344 31.38 46.01 -25.65
CA ILE A 344 30.42 44.90 -25.61
C ILE A 344 29.76 44.73 -26.98
N GLU A 345 29.35 45.80 -27.64
CA GLU A 345 28.80 45.74 -29.01
C GLU A 345 29.77 45.07 -29.99
N ARG A 346 31.06 45.40 -29.89
CA ARG A 346 32.10 44.74 -30.67
C ARG A 346 32.20 43.24 -30.38
N LYS A 347 32.17 42.85 -29.10
CA LYS A 347 32.20 41.43 -28.71
C LYS A 347 30.97 40.68 -29.20
N GLU A 348 29.79 41.27 -29.09
CA GLU A 348 28.56 40.66 -29.60
C GLU A 348 28.56 40.56 -31.11
N ALA A 349 29.08 41.56 -31.83
CA ALA A 349 29.28 41.49 -33.27
C ALA A 349 30.30 40.40 -33.66
N GLU A 350 31.39 40.22 -32.90
CA GLU A 350 32.36 39.14 -33.10
C GLU A 350 31.73 37.76 -32.80
N ILE A 351 30.90 37.65 -31.76
CA ILE A 351 30.15 36.42 -31.43
C ILE A 351 29.11 36.13 -32.51
N ALA A 352 28.37 37.13 -33.00
CA ALA A 352 27.37 36.96 -34.05
C ALA A 352 28.03 36.57 -35.38
N LYS A 353 29.15 37.20 -35.74
CA LYS A 353 29.96 36.82 -36.90
C LYS A 353 30.51 35.41 -36.79
N SER A 354 31.05 35.03 -35.63
CA SER A 354 31.54 33.66 -35.42
C SER A 354 30.42 32.62 -35.40
N LYS A 355 29.24 32.95 -34.87
CA LYS A 355 28.03 32.10 -34.95
C LYS A 355 27.54 31.96 -36.38
N ALA A 356 27.46 33.04 -37.15
CA ALA A 356 27.07 33.01 -38.56
C ALA A 356 28.09 32.21 -39.40
N ALA A 357 29.39 32.39 -39.15
CA ALA A 357 30.44 31.61 -39.80
C ALA A 357 30.39 30.12 -39.42
N LYS A 358 29.98 29.79 -38.18
CA LYS A 358 29.74 28.41 -37.75
C LYS A 358 28.50 27.81 -38.43
N LEU A 359 27.39 28.54 -38.45
CA LEU A 359 26.15 28.10 -39.11
C LEU A 359 26.33 27.92 -40.62
N ALA A 360 27.11 28.78 -41.28
CA ALA A 360 27.46 28.63 -42.70
C ALA A 360 28.36 27.41 -42.97
N LYS A 361 29.06 26.94 -41.93
CA LYS A 361 29.84 25.70 -41.95
C LYS A 361 29.05 24.52 -41.36
N MET A 362 27.74 24.64 -41.17
CA MET A 362 26.90 23.53 -40.70
C MET A 362 25.95 23.08 -41.81
N ASP A 363 25.76 21.77 -41.92
CA ASP A 363 24.75 21.14 -42.77
C ASP A 363 23.34 21.21 -42.14
N ALA A 364 22.31 20.83 -42.91
CA ALA A 364 20.91 20.81 -42.46
C ALA A 364 20.67 19.96 -41.18
N ASP A 365 21.54 18.97 -40.93
CA ASP A 365 21.48 18.09 -39.76
C ASP A 365 22.31 18.61 -38.57
N GLY A 366 22.91 19.81 -38.67
CA GLY A 366 23.70 20.43 -37.61
C GLY A 366 25.16 19.94 -37.50
N ASN A 367 25.62 19.14 -38.45
CA ASN A 367 27.01 18.68 -38.54
C ASN A 367 27.89 19.73 -39.22
N MET A 368 29.18 19.78 -38.87
CA MET A 368 30.12 20.70 -39.52
C MET A 368 30.48 20.21 -40.94
N LEU A 369 30.23 21.04 -41.94
CA LEU A 369 30.75 20.91 -43.30
C LEU A 369 32.28 20.87 -43.25
N LEU A 370 32.85 19.75 -43.71
CA LEU A 370 34.29 19.62 -43.91
C LEU A 370 34.73 20.49 -45.09
N ASP A 371 35.94 21.03 -45.00
CA ASP A 371 36.52 21.75 -46.12
C ASP A 371 36.80 20.76 -47.27
N SER A 372 36.75 21.24 -48.51
CA SER A 372 37.06 20.45 -49.70
C SER A 372 38.48 19.86 -49.63
N GLU A 373 39.42 20.57 -49.02
CA GLU A 373 40.79 20.08 -48.82
C GLU A 373 40.86 18.97 -47.77
N THR A 374 40.07 19.07 -46.70
CA THR A 374 40.06 18.06 -45.63
C THR A 374 39.34 16.80 -46.06
N SER A 375 38.25 16.92 -46.83
CA SER A 375 37.61 15.76 -47.48
C SER A 375 38.57 15.06 -48.45
N ASN A 376 39.24 15.81 -49.33
CA ASN A 376 40.24 15.25 -50.24
C ASN A 376 41.44 14.61 -49.51
N PHE A 377 41.87 15.18 -48.38
CA PHE A 377 42.92 14.58 -47.55
C PHE A 377 42.46 13.26 -46.93
N ILE A 378 41.25 13.23 -46.37
CA ILE A 378 40.65 12.01 -45.82
C ILE A 378 40.53 10.94 -46.92
N ASP A 379 40.07 11.30 -48.11
CA ASP A 379 39.94 10.36 -49.23
C ASP A 379 41.30 9.78 -49.65
N ARG A 380 42.33 10.63 -49.76
CA ARG A 380 43.71 10.17 -50.04
C ARG A 380 44.25 9.28 -48.93
N PHE A 381 44.03 9.65 -47.67
CA PHE A 381 44.46 8.88 -46.51
C PHE A 381 43.73 7.53 -46.40
N MET A 382 42.44 7.49 -46.74
CA MET A 382 41.66 6.26 -46.80
C MET A 382 42.14 5.37 -47.94
N GLN A 383 42.50 5.93 -49.10
CA GLN A 383 43.08 5.18 -50.21
C GLN A 383 44.46 4.59 -49.87
N THR A 384 45.35 5.36 -49.25
CA THR A 384 46.67 4.86 -48.81
C THR A 384 46.52 3.79 -47.74
N SER A 385 45.69 4.01 -46.72
CA SER A 385 45.47 3.03 -45.65
C SER A 385 44.78 1.75 -46.13
N ILE A 386 43.89 1.82 -47.13
CA ILE A 386 43.33 0.62 -47.80
C ILE A 386 44.44 -0.13 -48.56
N SER A 387 45.34 0.58 -49.24
CA SER A 387 46.45 -0.05 -49.98
C SER A 387 47.51 -0.66 -49.06
N GLU A 388 47.72 -0.09 -47.88
CA GLU A 388 48.71 -0.53 -46.88
C GLU A 388 48.16 -1.58 -45.91
N GLN A 389 46.87 -1.93 -45.94
CA GLN A 389 46.36 -2.99 -45.07
C GLN A 389 47.05 -4.31 -45.42
N PRO A 390 47.85 -4.89 -44.49
CA PRO A 390 48.46 -6.18 -44.73
C PRO A 390 47.33 -7.21 -44.86
N LYS A 391 47.29 -7.93 -46.00
CA LYS A 391 46.33 -9.01 -46.26
C LYS A 391 46.34 -9.96 -45.05
N LYS A 392 45.37 -9.81 -44.15
CA LYS A 392 45.21 -10.70 -42.99
C LYS A 392 44.99 -12.09 -43.56
N LEU A 393 46.03 -12.92 -43.49
CA LEU A 393 46.00 -14.33 -43.90
C LEU A 393 44.70 -14.95 -43.36
N SER A 394 43.86 -15.42 -44.27
CA SER A 394 42.57 -16.01 -43.93
C SER A 394 42.78 -17.09 -42.87
N LYS A 395 41.83 -17.26 -41.95
CA LYS A 395 41.92 -18.25 -40.85
C LYS A 395 42.32 -19.66 -41.34
N ARG A 396 42.03 -19.98 -42.61
CA ARG A 396 42.42 -21.23 -43.28
C ARG A 396 43.95 -21.35 -43.46
N ALA A 397 44.66 -20.27 -43.77
CA ALA A 397 46.12 -20.26 -43.87
C ALA A 397 46.80 -20.33 -42.49
N LYS A 398 46.23 -19.67 -41.45
CA LYS A 398 46.70 -19.82 -40.06
C LYS A 398 46.47 -21.23 -39.49
N ALA A 399 45.35 -21.86 -39.83
CA ALA A 399 45.08 -23.25 -39.44
C ALA A 399 46.04 -24.23 -40.14
N LYS A 400 46.38 -24.00 -41.41
CA LYS A 400 47.33 -24.84 -42.16
C LYS A 400 48.76 -24.71 -41.61
N ALA A 401 49.20 -23.49 -41.26
CA ALA A 401 50.49 -23.27 -40.61
C ALA A 401 50.56 -23.87 -39.19
N LYS A 402 49.46 -23.82 -38.42
CA LYS A 402 49.38 -24.45 -37.10
C LYS A 402 49.41 -25.98 -37.19
N ALA A 403 48.69 -26.57 -38.15
CA ALA A 403 48.72 -28.01 -38.40
C ALA A 403 50.11 -28.50 -38.87
N GLN A 404 50.84 -27.71 -39.65
CA GLN A 404 52.21 -28.03 -40.06
C GLN A 404 53.22 -27.92 -38.90
N ALA A 405 53.04 -26.96 -37.99
CA ALA A 405 53.86 -26.85 -36.79
C ALA A 405 53.60 -27.99 -35.78
N GLU A 406 52.34 -28.41 -35.60
CA GLU A 406 51.99 -29.54 -34.73
C GLU A 406 52.49 -30.88 -35.29
N ALA A 407 52.48 -31.06 -36.62
CA ALA A 407 53.05 -32.24 -37.28
C ALA A 407 54.58 -32.32 -37.12
N GLN A 408 55.29 -31.19 -37.09
CA GLN A 408 56.74 -31.17 -36.90
C GLN A 408 57.16 -31.43 -35.44
N SER A 409 56.30 -31.15 -34.46
CA SER A 409 56.57 -31.42 -33.04
C SER A 409 56.30 -32.87 -32.60
N GLN A 410 55.66 -33.70 -33.43
CA GLN A 410 55.39 -35.11 -33.14
C GLN A 410 56.45 -36.07 -33.72
N THR A 411 57.39 -35.55 -34.52
CA THR A 411 58.51 -36.30 -35.11
C THR A 411 59.87 -35.91 -34.52
N ALA A 412 59.89 -35.33 -33.31
CA ALA A 412 61.10 -34.98 -32.56
C ALA A 412 61.12 -35.68 -31.20
#